data_AF-A0A060TEH5-F1
#
_entry.id   AF-A0A060TEH5-F1
#
_cell.length_a   1.000
_cell.length_b   1.000
_cell.length_c   1.000
_cell.angle_alpha   90.00
_cell.angle_beta   90.00
_cell.angle_gamma   90.00
#
_symmetry.space_group_name_H-M   'P 1'
#
loop_
_entity.id
_entity.type
_entity.pdbx_description
1 polymer ?
#
loop_
_entity_poly.entity_id
_entity_poly.type
_entity_poly.pdbx_seq_one_letter_code
_entity_poly.pdbx_strand_id
1 'polypeptide(L)'
;MLKELLITSPLLFVALYILYDQSRAARPADNQDNQDGHGQYEELAQDGVADGDQNAAPGYMEDMDQLEDEFDLEGDEEDMGEREGDDGSEGNQPGPSRRNRNRIVGAKKAKSLHRRDQIRAYNEYVRQRAQEEREAQRLWEEQYGDQIASEKAEREERNKRAERERQARLARAREEEEARLQAQQSSTSRLQSTIESRGQVQLRNEEDFSAAQRLANGTDLFIVGPDSDRWLVRVDDDQLKTMAKSIEASGFISFNDLAKQME
;
A
#
# COMPACT_ATOMS: atom_id res chain seq x y z
N MET A 1 0.31 4.45 56.30
CA MET A 1 0.87 5.64 56.99
C MET A 1 1.50 6.67 56.06
N LEU A 2 2.47 6.34 55.19
CA LEU A 2 3.04 7.33 54.23
C LEU A 2 2.02 7.92 53.24
N LYS A 3 1.03 7.14 52.81
CA LYS A 3 -0.04 7.59 51.91
C LYS A 3 -1.00 8.61 52.54
N GLU A 4 -1.17 8.58 53.86
CA GLU A 4 -2.07 9.52 54.57
C GLU A 4 -1.36 10.85 54.88
N LEU A 5 -0.04 10.84 54.99
CA LEU A 5 0.77 12.06 55.13
C LEU A 5 0.86 12.86 53.81
N LEU A 6 0.70 12.20 52.67
CA LEU A 6 0.69 12.81 51.33
C LEU A 6 -0.63 13.53 50.99
N ILE A 7 -1.72 13.14 51.65
CA ILE A 7 -3.06 13.74 51.41
C ILE A 7 -3.24 15.04 52.23
N THR A 8 -2.54 15.17 53.37
CA THR A 8 -2.72 16.30 54.30
C THR A 8 -1.78 17.48 54.07
N SER A 9 -0.80 17.38 53.18
CA SER A 9 0.14 18.47 52.91
C SER A 9 0.38 18.67 51.40
N PRO A 10 -0.35 19.59 50.74
CA PRO A 10 -0.13 19.92 49.33
C PRO A 10 1.27 20.49 49.07
N LEU A 11 1.91 21.12 50.07
CA LEU A 11 3.30 21.58 49.98
C LEU A 11 4.31 20.43 49.82
N LEU A 12 4.02 19.27 50.40
CA LEU A 12 4.84 18.07 50.24
C LEU A 12 4.75 17.53 48.80
N PHE A 13 3.60 17.69 48.14
CA PHE A 13 3.41 17.29 46.75
C PHE A 13 4.22 18.18 45.79
N VAL A 14 4.23 19.50 46.03
CA VAL A 14 5.06 20.45 45.27
C VAL A 14 6.56 20.17 45.46
N ALA A 15 7.00 19.92 46.70
CA ALA A 15 8.39 19.56 46.98
C ALA A 15 8.79 18.24 46.30
N LEU A 16 7.91 17.24 46.30
CA LEU A 16 8.17 15.95 45.65
C LEU A 16 8.19 16.07 44.11
N TYR A 17 7.36 16.95 43.55
CA TYR A 17 7.35 17.26 42.12
C TYR A 17 8.65 17.94 41.66
N ILE A 18 9.15 18.93 42.42
CA ILE A 18 10.44 19.59 42.13
C ILE A 18 11.60 18.58 42.20
N LEU A 19 11.58 17.68 43.19
CA LEU A 19 12.60 16.62 43.33
C LEU A 19 12.52 15.59 42.20
N TYR A 20 11.32 15.24 41.74
CA TYR A 20 11.10 14.35 40.61
C TYR A 20 11.65 14.95 39.31
N ASP A 21 11.42 16.24 39.07
CA ASP A 21 11.88 16.92 37.85
C ASP A 21 13.41 17.05 37.80
N GLN A 22 14.04 17.36 38.94
CA GLN A 22 15.51 17.36 39.06
C GLN A 22 16.12 15.97 38.84
N SER A 23 15.43 14.90 39.28
CA SER A 23 15.89 13.52 39.07
C SER A 23 15.80 13.04 37.62
N ARG A 24 14.88 13.63 36.82
CA ARG A 24 14.75 13.36 35.38
C ARG A 24 15.84 14.06 34.58
N ALA A 25 16.20 15.29 34.94
CA ALA A 25 17.29 16.02 34.29
C ALA A 25 18.68 15.37 34.50
N ALA A 26 18.83 14.54 35.54
CA ALA A 26 20.09 13.88 35.89
C ALA A 26 20.25 12.46 35.28
N ARG A 27 19.31 11.97 34.46
CA ARG A 27 19.49 10.68 33.77
C ARG A 27 20.21 10.91 32.43
N PRO A 28 21.47 10.46 32.26
CA PRO A 28 22.12 10.48 30.96
C PRO A 28 21.32 9.61 29.99
N ALA A 29 21.16 10.11 28.76
CA ALA A 29 20.41 9.47 27.68
C ALA A 29 21.08 8.14 27.28
N ASP A 30 20.70 7.05 27.94
CA ASP A 30 21.05 5.70 27.50
C ASP A 30 20.04 5.24 26.43
N ASN A 31 20.48 5.38 25.18
CA ASN A 31 20.13 4.61 23.98
C ASN A 31 18.99 3.58 24.13
N GLN A 32 17.78 3.96 23.71
CA GLN A 32 16.62 3.06 23.56
C GLN A 32 16.21 2.85 22.07
N ASP A 33 17.14 2.98 21.13
CA ASP A 33 16.94 2.57 19.73
C ASP A 33 17.46 1.14 19.53
N ASN A 34 16.71 0.10 19.93
CA ASN A 34 16.81 -1.25 19.31
C ASN A 34 15.83 -2.32 19.85
N GLN A 35 14.54 -2.02 20.04
CA GLN A 35 13.54 -3.08 20.28
C GLN A 35 12.21 -2.80 19.60
N ASP A 36 12.19 -2.75 18.27
CA ASP A 36 10.97 -2.95 17.49
C ASP A 36 11.30 -3.73 16.22
N GLY A 37 11.54 -5.03 16.40
CA GLY A 37 11.85 -5.99 15.34
C GLY A 37 11.31 -7.39 15.63
N HIS A 38 10.18 -7.49 16.33
CA HIS A 38 9.42 -8.73 16.47
C HIS A 38 8.13 -8.64 15.65
N GLY A 39 8.29 -8.77 14.34
CA GLY A 39 7.21 -9.04 13.40
C GLY A 39 6.73 -10.47 13.56
N GLN A 40 5.45 -10.59 13.88
CA GLN A 40 4.74 -11.82 14.18
C GLN A 40 4.59 -12.70 12.93
N TYR A 41 4.84 -13.99 13.14
CA TYR A 41 4.27 -15.18 12.54
C TYR A 41 3.02 -14.91 11.66
N GLU A 42 3.19 -14.98 10.35
CA GLU A 42 2.09 -15.27 9.42
C GLU A 42 2.38 -16.65 8.81
N GLU A 43 1.91 -17.66 9.54
CA GLU A 43 1.82 -19.05 9.15
C GLU A 43 0.80 -19.18 8.00
N LEU A 44 1.26 -18.90 6.78
CA LEU A 44 0.51 -19.28 5.58
C LEU A 44 0.71 -20.78 5.35
N ALA A 45 -0.34 -21.53 5.67
CA ALA A 45 -0.57 -22.88 5.20
C ALA A 45 -0.42 -22.93 3.68
N GLN A 46 0.75 -23.38 3.23
CA GLN A 46 0.99 -23.77 1.84
C GLN A 46 0.64 -25.26 1.73
N ASP A 47 -0.65 -25.52 1.55
CA ASP A 47 -1.13 -26.84 1.15
C ASP A 47 -0.49 -27.22 -0.19
N GLY A 48 0.04 -28.44 -0.22
CA GLY A 48 0.88 -28.94 -1.29
C GLY A 48 0.13 -29.12 -2.61
N VAL A 49 0.84 -28.78 -3.68
CA VAL A 49 0.72 -29.50 -4.95
C VAL A 49 2.13 -29.93 -5.32
N ALA A 50 2.47 -31.15 -4.89
CA ALA A 50 3.51 -31.94 -5.48
C ALA A 50 2.94 -32.54 -6.77
N ASP A 51 3.41 -32.03 -7.90
CA ASP A 51 3.49 -32.68 -9.22
C ASP A 51 4.37 -31.72 -10.04
N GLY A 52 5.59 -32.05 -10.45
CA GLY A 52 5.95 -33.29 -11.10
C GLY A 52 5.97 -33.06 -12.61
N ASP A 53 6.89 -32.23 -13.13
CA ASP A 53 7.48 -32.51 -14.44
C ASP A 53 8.84 -31.83 -14.60
N GLN A 54 9.87 -32.66 -14.48
CA GLN A 54 11.21 -32.37 -14.95
C GLN A 54 11.21 -32.61 -16.46
N ASN A 55 10.83 -31.60 -17.24
CA ASN A 55 11.15 -31.55 -18.66
C ASN A 55 11.56 -30.12 -19.02
N ALA A 56 12.65 -29.67 -18.41
CA ALA A 56 13.51 -28.69 -19.07
C ALA A 56 14.09 -29.37 -20.31
N ALA A 57 13.42 -29.14 -21.45
CA ALA A 57 13.92 -29.53 -22.74
C ALA A 57 15.37 -29.00 -22.90
N PRO A 58 16.29 -29.81 -23.44
CA PRO A 58 17.66 -29.37 -23.63
C PRO A 58 17.68 -28.19 -24.61
N GLY A 59 18.36 -27.12 -24.20
CA GLY A 59 18.61 -25.93 -25.00
C GLY A 59 19.39 -26.26 -26.28
N TYR A 60 18.67 -26.61 -27.33
CA TYR A 60 19.17 -26.75 -28.71
C TYR A 60 18.56 -25.69 -29.63
N MET A 61 18.36 -24.46 -29.13
CA MET A 61 17.91 -23.32 -29.94
C MET A 61 18.90 -22.15 -29.95
N GLU A 62 20.16 -22.35 -29.58
CA GLU A 62 21.19 -21.29 -29.68
C GLU A 62 22.02 -21.33 -30.98
N ASP A 63 21.84 -22.34 -31.85
CA ASP A 63 22.65 -22.50 -33.08
C ASP A 63 21.87 -22.26 -34.40
N MET A 64 20.60 -21.83 -34.36
CA MET A 64 19.83 -21.54 -35.59
C MET A 64 19.96 -20.08 -36.07
N ASP A 65 20.19 -19.13 -35.16
CA ASP A 65 20.31 -17.70 -35.51
C ASP A 65 21.67 -17.35 -36.13
N GLN A 66 22.66 -18.26 -36.10
CA GLN A 66 23.97 -18.07 -36.79
C GLN A 66 23.97 -18.54 -38.25
N LEU A 67 22.87 -19.09 -38.77
CA LEU A 67 22.79 -19.60 -40.15
C LEU A 67 22.06 -18.68 -41.13
N GLU A 68 21.48 -17.57 -40.66
CA GLU A 68 20.96 -16.52 -41.56
C GLU A 68 22.04 -15.51 -42.00
N ASP A 69 23.13 -15.32 -41.23
CA ASP A 69 24.20 -14.38 -41.57
C ASP A 69 25.24 -14.93 -42.58
N GLU A 70 25.22 -16.22 -42.91
CA GLU A 70 26.12 -16.82 -43.92
C GLU A 70 25.45 -17.04 -45.28
N PHE A 71 24.33 -16.35 -45.55
CA PHE A 71 23.66 -16.37 -46.86
C PHE A 71 23.68 -15.01 -47.60
N ASP A 72 24.51 -14.06 -47.16
CA ASP A 72 24.60 -12.72 -47.77
C ASP A 72 26.02 -12.32 -48.25
N LEU A 73 26.89 -13.30 -48.55
CA LEU A 73 28.30 -13.00 -48.88
C LEU A 73 28.92 -13.79 -50.05
N GLU A 74 28.11 -14.22 -51.03
CA GLU A 74 28.64 -14.60 -52.34
C GLU A 74 27.57 -14.40 -53.43
N GLY A 75 27.12 -13.15 -53.56
CA GLY A 75 26.44 -12.66 -54.76
C GLY A 75 27.50 -12.31 -55.81
N ASP A 76 27.75 -13.27 -56.70
CA ASP A 76 28.40 -13.10 -58.00
C ASP A 76 27.96 -11.78 -58.65
N GLU A 77 28.92 -10.88 -58.85
CA GLU A 77 28.90 -9.91 -59.94
C GLU A 77 29.02 -10.68 -61.28
N GLU A 78 27.94 -11.29 -61.74
CA GLU A 78 27.80 -11.69 -63.15
C GLU A 78 26.46 -11.18 -63.70
N ASP A 79 26.53 -9.96 -64.23
CA ASP A 79 26.05 -9.59 -65.56
C ASP A 79 25.03 -10.55 -66.20
N MET A 80 23.75 -10.30 -65.94
CA MET A 80 22.66 -10.77 -66.81
C MET A 80 21.79 -9.57 -67.15
N GLY A 81 22.12 -8.99 -68.30
CA GLY A 81 21.42 -7.87 -68.90
C GLY A 81 19.91 -8.03 -68.95
N GLU A 82 19.25 -6.95 -68.60
CA GLU A 82 18.29 -6.25 -69.45
C GLU A 82 17.67 -7.09 -70.59
N ARG A 83 16.44 -7.54 -70.38
CA ARG A 83 15.53 -7.82 -71.49
C ARG A 83 14.10 -7.50 -71.08
N GLU A 84 13.77 -6.23 -71.19
CA GLU A 84 12.39 -5.79 -71.35
C GLU A 84 11.87 -6.18 -72.74
N GLY A 85 10.62 -6.65 -72.78
CA GLY A 85 9.72 -6.62 -73.92
C GLY A 85 9.93 -7.66 -75.03
N ASP A 86 8.94 -8.54 -75.24
CA ASP A 86 8.18 -8.57 -76.51
C ASP A 86 6.92 -9.44 -76.37
N ASP A 87 5.92 -9.04 -77.13
CA ASP A 87 4.52 -9.40 -77.13
C ASP A 87 4.23 -10.76 -77.83
N GLY A 88 3.00 -11.25 -77.61
CA GLY A 88 2.25 -12.33 -78.27
C GLY A 88 2.88 -13.31 -79.28
N SER A 89 2.58 -14.61 -79.12
CA SER A 89 2.11 -15.45 -80.24
C SER A 89 1.52 -16.79 -79.78
N GLU A 90 0.54 -17.24 -80.54
CA GLU A 90 -0.40 -18.35 -80.37
C GLU A 90 0.23 -19.75 -80.49
N GLY A 91 -0.49 -20.74 -79.93
CA GLY A 91 -0.52 -22.10 -80.45
C GLY A 91 0.58 -23.05 -79.97
N ASN A 92 0.29 -23.86 -78.94
CA ASN A 92 0.93 -25.17 -78.84
C ASN A 92 -0.01 -26.22 -78.21
N GLN A 93 -0.33 -27.25 -78.98
CA GLN A 93 -1.16 -28.39 -78.58
C GLN A 93 -0.53 -29.17 -77.41
N PRO A 94 -1.32 -29.82 -76.54
CA PRO A 94 -0.81 -30.67 -75.47
C PRO A 94 -0.33 -32.01 -76.04
N GLY A 95 0.94 -32.06 -76.46
CA GLY A 95 1.63 -33.32 -76.76
C GLY A 95 1.83 -34.17 -75.49
N PRO A 96 1.88 -35.50 -75.59
CA PRO A 96 1.99 -36.37 -74.44
C PRO A 96 3.27 -36.09 -73.64
N SER A 97 3.04 -35.86 -72.35
CA SER A 97 3.97 -35.77 -71.22
C SER A 97 5.39 -36.22 -71.54
N ARG A 98 6.33 -35.26 -71.52
CA ARG A 98 7.77 -35.53 -71.56
C ARG A 98 8.12 -36.40 -70.36
N ARG A 99 8.21 -37.71 -70.61
CA ARG A 99 8.75 -38.74 -69.72
C ARG A 99 9.97 -38.21 -68.97
N ASN A 100 9.94 -38.41 -67.65
CA ASN A 100 11.01 -38.25 -66.68
C ASN A 100 12.40 -38.09 -67.29
N ARG A 101 12.84 -36.83 -67.37
CA ARG A 101 14.26 -36.55 -67.47
C ARG A 101 14.83 -36.77 -66.08
N ASN A 102 15.28 -38.00 -65.80
CA ASN A 102 16.28 -38.31 -64.79
C ASN A 102 17.59 -37.60 -65.17
N ARG A 103 17.58 -36.26 -65.17
CA ARG A 103 18.79 -35.46 -65.26
C ARG A 103 19.50 -35.71 -63.95
N ILE A 104 20.64 -36.40 -64.03
CA ILE A 104 21.56 -36.56 -62.92
C ILE A 104 21.91 -35.14 -62.47
N VAL A 105 21.30 -34.71 -61.37
CA VAL A 105 21.60 -33.44 -60.75
C VAL A 105 22.99 -33.59 -60.16
N GLY A 106 23.91 -32.68 -60.49
CA GLY A 106 25.25 -32.68 -59.91
C GLY A 106 25.17 -32.65 -58.39
N ALA A 107 26.16 -33.26 -57.71
CA ALA A 107 26.15 -33.48 -56.27
C ALA A 107 25.80 -32.21 -55.44
N LYS A 108 26.32 -31.04 -55.85
CA LYS A 108 26.01 -29.75 -55.20
C LYS A 108 24.52 -29.39 -55.27
N LYS A 109 23.89 -29.55 -56.44
CA LYS A 109 22.47 -29.24 -56.66
C LYS A 109 21.55 -30.26 -55.98
N ALA A 110 21.95 -31.53 -55.91
CA ALA A 110 21.24 -32.53 -55.12
C ALA A 110 21.23 -32.19 -53.62
N LYS A 111 22.37 -31.76 -53.06
CA LYS A 111 22.46 -31.32 -51.66
C LYS A 111 21.62 -30.05 -51.39
N SER A 112 21.65 -29.08 -52.30
CA SER A 112 20.83 -27.86 -52.20
C SER A 112 19.32 -28.16 -52.23
N LEU A 113 18.88 -29.05 -53.15
CA LEU A 113 17.49 -29.48 -53.20
C LEU A 113 17.08 -30.22 -51.93
N HIS A 114 17.93 -31.11 -51.41
CA HIS A 114 17.66 -31.83 -50.17
C HIS A 114 17.51 -30.87 -48.97
N ARG A 115 18.38 -29.86 -48.84
CA ARG A 115 18.23 -28.82 -47.81
C ARG A 115 16.93 -28.05 -47.96
N ARG A 116 16.56 -27.65 -49.19
CA ARG A 116 15.30 -26.94 -49.44
C ARG A 116 14.08 -27.80 -49.10
N ASP A 117 14.13 -29.09 -49.38
CA ASP A 117 13.04 -30.02 -49.04
C ASP A 117 12.97 -30.28 -47.52
N GLN A 118 14.11 -30.34 -46.82
CA GLN A 118 14.15 -30.36 -45.36
C GLN A 118 13.51 -29.12 -44.73
N ILE A 119 13.84 -27.91 -45.24
CA ILE A 119 13.25 -26.65 -44.77
C ILE A 119 11.74 -26.64 -44.99
N ARG A 120 11.27 -27.07 -46.17
CA ARG A 120 9.83 -27.17 -46.46
C ARG A 120 9.13 -28.15 -45.51
N ALA A 121 9.71 -29.34 -45.30
CA ALA A 121 9.15 -30.34 -44.40
C ALA A 121 9.08 -29.84 -42.96
N TYR A 122 10.11 -29.13 -42.49
CA TYR A 122 10.10 -28.51 -41.17
C TYR A 122 9.03 -27.43 -41.05
N ASN A 123 8.93 -26.52 -42.02
CA ASN A 123 7.91 -25.47 -42.01
C ASN A 123 6.49 -26.03 -42.07
N GLU A 124 6.27 -27.12 -42.80
CA GLU A 124 4.99 -27.82 -42.83
C GLU A 124 4.67 -28.49 -41.49
N TYR A 125 5.65 -29.16 -40.88
CA TYR A 125 5.51 -29.74 -39.54
C TYR A 125 5.17 -28.67 -38.48
N VAL A 126 5.85 -27.52 -38.49
CA VAL A 126 5.56 -26.41 -37.57
C VAL A 126 4.13 -25.88 -37.77
N ARG A 127 3.67 -25.77 -39.01
CA ARG A 127 2.29 -25.35 -39.30
C ARG A 127 1.27 -26.37 -38.81
N GLN A 128 1.52 -27.67 -39.03
CA GLN A 128 0.65 -28.75 -38.55
C GLN A 128 0.57 -28.75 -37.03
N ARG A 129 1.71 -28.68 -36.34
CA ARG A 129 1.75 -28.60 -34.87
C ARG A 129 1.02 -27.38 -34.32
N ALA A 130 1.20 -26.20 -34.94
CA ALA A 130 0.49 -24.99 -34.54
C ALA A 130 -1.03 -25.09 -34.76
N GLN A 131 -1.48 -25.85 -35.76
CA GLN A 131 -2.90 -26.13 -35.97
C GLN A 131 -3.44 -27.08 -34.90
N GLU A 132 -2.72 -28.17 -34.61
CA GLU A 132 -3.08 -29.13 -33.56
C GLU A 132 -3.17 -28.46 -32.18
N GLU A 133 -2.21 -27.59 -31.83
CA GLU A 133 -2.22 -26.86 -30.56
C GLU A 133 -3.43 -25.91 -30.46
N ARG A 134 -3.80 -25.23 -31.55
CA ARG A 134 -5.00 -24.38 -31.58
C ARG A 134 -6.29 -25.18 -31.44
N GLU A 135 -6.37 -26.34 -32.07
CA GLU A 135 -7.54 -27.23 -31.96
C GLU A 135 -7.65 -27.82 -30.56
N ALA A 136 -6.54 -28.25 -29.97
CA ALA A 136 -6.50 -28.73 -28.59
C ALA A 136 -6.90 -27.64 -27.60
N GLN A 137 -6.40 -26.41 -27.78
CA GLN A 137 -6.79 -25.27 -26.95
C GLN A 137 -8.28 -24.95 -27.09
N ARG A 138 -8.82 -24.94 -28.32
CA ARG A 138 -10.25 -24.70 -28.55
C ARG A 138 -11.11 -25.76 -27.85
N LEU A 139 -10.74 -27.05 -27.95
CA LEU A 139 -11.44 -28.13 -27.27
C LEU A 139 -11.36 -28.00 -25.74
N TRP A 140 -10.22 -27.57 -25.21
CA TRP A 140 -10.06 -27.31 -23.78
C TRP A 140 -10.93 -26.13 -23.32
N GLU A 141 -10.96 -25.04 -24.08
CA GLU A 141 -11.82 -23.89 -23.81
C GLU A 141 -13.31 -24.25 -23.92
N GLU A 142 -13.71 -25.08 -24.88
CA GLU A 142 -15.10 -25.58 -24.99
C GLU A 142 -15.49 -26.48 -23.81
N GLN A 143 -14.56 -27.28 -23.27
CA GLN A 143 -14.84 -28.20 -22.16
C GLN A 143 -14.81 -27.53 -20.78
N TYR A 144 -13.87 -26.62 -20.56
CA TYR A 144 -13.59 -26.05 -19.24
C TYR A 144 -13.84 -24.54 -19.16
N GLY A 145 -14.01 -23.85 -20.29
CA GLY A 145 -14.16 -22.40 -20.35
C GLY A 145 -15.34 -21.89 -19.51
N ASP A 146 -16.48 -22.58 -19.56
CA ASP A 146 -17.66 -22.22 -18.75
C ASP A 146 -17.40 -22.38 -17.25
N GLN A 147 -16.68 -23.43 -16.84
CA GLN A 147 -16.31 -23.65 -15.44
C GLN A 147 -15.35 -22.57 -14.95
N ILE A 148 -14.31 -22.29 -15.72
CA ILE A 148 -13.34 -21.23 -15.42
C ILE A 148 -14.01 -19.86 -15.36
N ALA A 149 -14.92 -19.57 -16.30
CA ALA A 149 -15.67 -18.32 -16.33
C ALA A 149 -16.57 -18.16 -15.10
N SER A 150 -17.28 -19.22 -14.70
CA SER A 150 -18.12 -19.23 -13.49
C SER A 150 -17.30 -19.01 -12.22
N GLU A 151 -16.18 -19.71 -12.05
CA GLU A 151 -15.31 -19.55 -10.89
C GLU A 151 -14.69 -18.15 -10.85
N LYS A 152 -14.26 -17.62 -12.00
CA LYS A 152 -13.77 -16.26 -12.11
C LYS A 152 -14.83 -15.24 -11.71
N ALA A 153 -16.07 -15.41 -12.17
CA ALA A 153 -17.19 -14.54 -11.80
C ALA A 153 -17.47 -14.57 -10.29
N GLU A 154 -17.51 -15.76 -9.67
CA GLU A 154 -17.69 -15.90 -8.22
C GLU A 154 -16.55 -15.23 -7.42
N ARG A 155 -15.30 -15.40 -7.86
CA ARG A 155 -14.14 -14.74 -7.25
C ARG A 155 -14.24 -13.22 -7.36
N GLU A 156 -14.64 -12.70 -8.53
CA GLU A 156 -14.84 -11.26 -8.73
C GLU A 156 -15.97 -10.71 -7.85
N GLU A 157 -17.09 -11.41 -7.73
CA GLU A 157 -18.20 -11.00 -6.87
C GLU A 157 -17.82 -11.01 -5.39
N ARG A 158 -17.10 -12.04 -4.95
CA ARG A 158 -16.57 -12.14 -3.58
C ARG A 158 -15.62 -10.99 -3.28
N ASN A 159 -14.70 -10.69 -4.21
CA ASN A 159 -13.75 -9.59 -4.06
C ASN A 159 -14.46 -8.23 -4.03
N LYS A 160 -15.44 -8.00 -4.93
CA LYS A 160 -16.26 -6.77 -4.92
C LYS A 160 -17.03 -6.62 -3.62
N ARG A 161 -17.56 -7.71 -3.04
CA ARG A 161 -18.25 -7.68 -1.75
C ARG A 161 -17.30 -7.32 -0.62
N ALA A 162 -16.14 -7.97 -0.55
CA ALA A 162 -15.12 -7.69 0.46
C ALA A 162 -14.60 -6.24 0.37
N GLU A 163 -14.42 -5.73 -0.85
CA GLU A 163 -13.99 -4.36 -1.08
C GLU A 163 -15.05 -3.35 -0.61
N ARG A 164 -16.33 -3.57 -0.95
CA ARG A 164 -17.43 -2.72 -0.47
C ARG A 164 -17.53 -2.72 1.06
N GLU A 165 -17.36 -3.86 1.70
CA GLU A 165 -17.37 -3.96 3.16
C GLU A 165 -16.21 -3.20 3.79
N ARG A 166 -15.00 -3.34 3.23
CA ARG A 166 -13.82 -2.58 3.66
C ARG A 166 -14.03 -1.08 3.50
N GLN A 167 -14.54 -0.64 2.35
CA GLN A 167 -14.83 0.77 2.08
C GLN A 167 -15.90 1.30 3.05
N ALA A 168 -16.97 0.54 3.31
CA ALA A 168 -18.01 0.93 4.26
C ALA A 168 -17.47 1.05 5.69
N ARG A 169 -16.60 0.13 6.13
CA ARG A 169 -15.93 0.21 7.44
C ARG A 169 -15.03 1.43 7.56
N LEU A 170 -14.25 1.72 6.52
CA LEU A 170 -13.39 2.91 6.48
C LEU A 170 -14.22 4.20 6.48
N ALA A 171 -15.35 4.24 5.76
CA ALA A 171 -16.23 5.40 5.75
C ALA A 171 -16.84 5.67 7.13
N ARG A 172 -17.33 4.62 7.82
CA ARG A 172 -17.84 4.76 9.20
C ARG A 172 -16.77 5.23 10.18
N ALA A 173 -15.57 4.67 10.09
CA ALA A 173 -14.45 5.10 10.94
C ALA A 173 -14.10 6.58 10.74
N ARG A 174 -14.13 7.07 9.50
CA ARG A 174 -13.90 8.50 9.21
C ARG A 174 -15.04 9.37 9.75
N GLU A 175 -16.29 8.95 9.58
CA GLU A 175 -17.45 9.69 10.10
C GLU A 175 -17.42 9.77 11.64
N GLU A 176 -17.05 8.69 12.33
CA GLU A 176 -16.87 8.68 13.78
C GLU A 176 -15.72 9.59 14.24
N GLU A 177 -14.60 9.60 13.50
CA GLU A 177 -13.47 10.48 13.78
C GLU A 177 -13.83 11.95 13.57
N GLU A 178 -14.50 12.28 12.46
CA GLU A 178 -14.97 13.63 12.16
C GLU A 178 -15.99 14.11 13.19
N ALA A 179 -16.95 13.27 13.58
CA ALA A 179 -17.91 13.57 14.63
C ALA A 179 -17.21 13.84 15.97
N ARG A 180 -16.19 13.04 16.32
CA ARG A 180 -15.41 13.22 17.54
C ARG A 180 -14.59 14.52 17.50
N LEU A 181 -14.01 14.87 16.36
CA LEU A 181 -13.28 16.13 16.20
C LEU A 181 -14.22 17.34 16.28
N GLN A 182 -15.39 17.27 15.64
CA GLN A 182 -16.40 18.33 15.72
C GLN A 182 -16.92 18.49 17.15
N ALA A 183 -17.20 17.39 17.86
CA ALA A 183 -17.59 17.44 19.28
C ALA A 183 -16.51 18.14 20.12
N GLN A 184 -15.24 17.75 19.96
CA GLN A 184 -14.13 18.41 20.65
C GLN A 184 -14.03 19.91 20.34
N GLN A 185 -14.12 20.29 19.05
CA GLN A 185 -14.07 21.70 18.65
C GLN A 185 -15.23 22.49 19.27
N SER A 186 -16.45 21.95 19.20
CA SER A 186 -17.63 22.60 19.79
C SER A 186 -17.50 22.80 21.30
N SER A 187 -16.95 21.80 22.01
CA SER A 187 -16.67 21.90 23.45
C SER A 187 -15.61 22.95 23.73
N THR A 188 -14.51 23.00 22.97
CA THR A 188 -13.47 24.04 23.15
C THR A 188 -14.02 25.45 22.93
N SER A 189 -14.79 25.68 21.86
CA SER A 189 -15.37 27.01 21.57
C SER A 189 -16.42 27.41 22.62
N ARG A 190 -17.21 26.45 23.11
CA ARG A 190 -18.16 26.68 24.21
C ARG A 190 -17.44 27.06 25.51
N LEU A 191 -16.36 26.38 25.86
CA LEU A 191 -15.56 26.70 27.04
C LEU A 191 -14.93 28.08 26.91
N GLN A 192 -14.28 28.39 25.80
CA GLN A 192 -13.68 29.71 25.55
C GLN A 192 -14.70 30.84 25.70
N SER A 193 -15.84 30.76 25.00
CA SER A 193 -16.88 31.80 25.08
C SER A 193 -17.49 31.95 26.48
N THR A 194 -17.63 30.86 27.23
CA THR A 194 -18.16 30.92 28.60
C THR A 194 -17.13 31.49 29.57
N ILE A 195 -15.84 31.17 29.42
CA ILE A 195 -14.75 31.75 30.20
C ILE A 195 -14.61 33.24 29.90
N GLU A 196 -14.65 33.65 28.64
CA GLU A 196 -14.53 35.05 28.25
C GLU A 196 -15.65 35.91 28.85
N SER A 197 -16.85 35.34 29.00
CA SER A 197 -18.02 36.05 29.53
C SER A 197 -18.18 35.99 31.05
N ARG A 198 -17.81 34.87 31.70
CA ARG A 198 -18.04 34.64 33.14
C ARG A 198 -16.78 34.51 33.98
N GLY A 199 -15.61 34.41 33.37
CA GLY A 199 -14.34 34.11 34.06
C GLY A 199 -14.19 32.66 34.54
N GLN A 200 -15.29 31.92 34.73
CA GLN A 200 -15.28 30.56 35.26
C GLN A 200 -16.33 29.64 34.62
N VAL A 201 -16.00 28.35 34.51
CA VAL A 201 -16.86 27.30 33.95
C VAL A 201 -16.70 25.99 34.71
N GLN A 202 -17.82 25.36 35.09
CA GLN A 202 -17.82 24.03 35.68
C GLN A 202 -17.64 22.95 34.60
N LEU A 203 -16.63 22.09 34.77
CA LEU A 203 -16.30 20.98 33.88
C LEU A 203 -17.06 19.72 34.32
N ARG A 204 -18.20 19.45 33.68
CA ARG A 204 -19.07 18.32 34.04
C ARG A 204 -18.74 17.03 33.30
N ASN A 205 -18.22 17.16 32.08
CA ASN A 205 -17.94 16.04 31.20
C ASN A 205 -16.43 15.83 31.04
N GLU A 206 -16.02 14.58 30.80
CA GLU A 206 -14.61 14.25 30.53
C GLU A 206 -14.12 14.93 29.24
N GLU A 207 -15.00 15.11 28.25
CA GLU A 207 -14.70 15.87 27.03
C GLU A 207 -14.36 17.33 27.33
N ASP A 208 -15.14 17.97 28.22
CA ASP A 208 -14.90 19.34 28.66
C ASP A 208 -13.57 19.43 29.43
N PHE A 209 -13.25 18.43 30.24
CA PHE A 209 -11.97 18.37 30.94
C PHE A 209 -10.78 18.24 29.98
N SER A 210 -10.86 17.34 28.99
CA SER A 210 -9.80 17.19 27.99
C SER A 210 -9.61 18.46 27.14
N ALA A 211 -10.71 19.15 26.81
CA ALA A 211 -10.70 20.44 26.11
C ALA A 211 -10.10 21.54 27.00
N ALA A 212 -10.48 21.60 28.27
CA ALA A 212 -9.93 22.52 29.26
C ALA A 212 -8.43 22.34 29.46
N GLN A 213 -7.94 21.11 29.52
CA GLN A 213 -6.51 20.82 29.70
C GLN A 213 -5.69 21.32 28.50
N ARG A 214 -6.21 21.21 27.28
CA ARG A 214 -5.58 21.77 26.08
C ARG A 214 -5.56 23.29 26.11
N LEU A 215 -6.64 23.92 26.59
CA LEU A 215 -6.72 25.38 26.70
C LEU A 215 -5.78 25.92 27.79
N ALA A 216 -5.71 25.26 28.94
CA ALA A 216 -4.87 25.65 30.08
C ALA A 216 -3.37 25.58 29.78
N ASN A 217 -2.95 24.73 28.84
CA ASN A 217 -1.56 24.65 28.43
C ASN A 217 -1.11 25.92 27.70
N GLY A 218 -0.46 26.83 28.42
CA GLY A 218 0.15 28.05 27.87
C GLY A 218 -0.74 29.29 27.92
N THR A 219 -1.82 29.29 28.70
CA THR A 219 -2.67 30.45 28.94
C THR A 219 -2.91 30.67 30.44
N ASP A 220 -3.54 31.80 30.80
CA ASP A 220 -3.85 32.19 32.19
C ASP A 220 -5.07 31.45 32.77
N LEU A 221 -5.29 30.21 32.31
CA LEU A 221 -6.42 29.36 32.66
C LEU A 221 -5.97 28.23 33.58
N PHE A 222 -6.67 28.07 34.70
CA PHE A 222 -6.36 27.07 35.72
C PHE A 222 -7.55 26.13 35.93
N ILE A 223 -7.26 24.84 36.09
CA ILE A 223 -8.25 23.84 36.48
C ILE A 223 -8.15 23.64 37.99
N VAL A 224 -9.24 23.90 38.71
CA VAL A 224 -9.32 23.87 40.17
C VAL A 224 -10.45 22.93 40.61
N GLY A 225 -10.18 22.07 41.59
CA GLY A 225 -11.20 21.24 42.23
C GLY A 225 -10.90 19.74 42.16
N PRO A 226 -11.59 18.94 43.00
CA PRO A 226 -11.46 17.47 43.01
C PRO A 226 -12.06 16.86 41.74
N ASP A 227 -11.71 15.61 41.42
CA ASP A 227 -12.08 14.93 40.17
C ASP A 227 -13.56 15.01 39.78
N SER A 228 -14.46 15.09 40.78
CA SER A 228 -15.92 15.15 40.60
C SER A 228 -16.51 16.57 40.44
N ASP A 229 -15.76 17.62 40.77
CA ASP A 229 -16.24 19.00 40.71
C ASP A 229 -15.11 19.94 40.28
N ARG A 230 -14.69 19.79 39.02
CA ARG A 230 -13.60 20.56 38.42
C ARG A 230 -14.15 21.85 37.82
N TRP A 231 -13.42 22.94 38.02
CA TRP A 231 -13.73 24.26 37.51
C TRP A 231 -12.56 24.75 36.67
N LEU A 232 -12.86 25.31 35.51
CA LEU A 232 -11.90 26.03 34.68
C LEU A 232 -12.07 27.52 34.97
N VAL A 233 -11.01 28.18 35.43
CA VAL A 233 -11.07 29.58 35.85
C VAL A 233 -9.93 30.37 35.21
N ARG A 234 -10.27 31.55 34.68
CA ARG A 234 -9.30 32.53 34.23
C ARG A 234 -8.89 33.39 35.41
N VAL A 235 -7.58 33.52 35.64
CA VAL A 235 -7.06 34.36 36.71
C VAL A 235 -6.19 35.44 36.07
N ASP A 236 -6.64 36.69 36.18
CA ASP A 236 -5.90 37.81 35.63
C ASP A 236 -4.68 38.14 36.52
N ASP A 237 -3.63 38.74 35.96
CA ASP A 237 -2.38 39.08 36.66
C ASP A 237 -2.58 39.89 37.94
N ASP A 238 -3.57 40.78 37.96
CA ASP A 238 -3.87 41.62 39.12
C ASP A 238 -4.58 40.82 40.23
N GLN A 239 -5.37 39.81 39.86
CA GLN A 239 -5.95 38.86 40.80
C GLN A 239 -4.84 37.97 41.39
N LEU A 240 -3.90 37.50 40.57
CA LEU A 240 -2.71 36.75 41.05
C LEU A 240 -1.89 37.57 42.06
N LYS A 241 -1.63 38.86 41.79
CA LYS A 241 -0.92 39.75 42.74
C LYS A 241 -1.69 39.95 44.04
N THR A 242 -3.02 40.06 43.95
CA THR A 242 -3.88 40.25 45.13
C THR A 242 -3.89 38.98 45.98
N MET A 243 -4.01 37.81 45.35
CA MET A 243 -3.91 36.52 46.02
C MET A 243 -2.54 36.34 46.68
N ALA A 244 -1.45 36.65 45.97
CA ALA A 244 -0.09 36.58 46.52
C ALA A 244 0.05 37.42 47.80
N LYS A 245 -0.42 38.68 47.79
CA LYS A 245 -0.41 39.55 48.97
C LYS A 245 -1.23 39.00 50.14
N SER A 246 -2.40 38.43 49.87
CA SER A 246 -3.18 37.80 50.95
C SER A 246 -2.51 36.55 51.50
N ILE A 247 -1.88 35.71 50.67
CA ILE A 247 -1.11 34.55 51.14
C ILE A 247 0.07 35.00 52.00
N GLU A 248 0.78 36.05 51.62
CA GLU A 248 1.87 36.62 52.44
C GLU A 248 1.38 37.12 53.80
N ALA A 249 0.17 37.68 53.85
CA ALA A 249 -0.40 38.23 55.09
C ALA A 249 -0.98 37.16 56.03
N SER A 250 -1.73 36.19 55.51
CA SER A 250 -2.46 35.19 56.32
C SER A 250 -1.84 33.79 56.32
N GLY A 251 -0.86 33.52 55.45
CA GLY A 251 -0.23 32.20 55.27
C GLY A 251 -1.10 31.17 54.54
N PHE A 252 -2.40 31.42 54.38
CA PHE A 252 -3.34 30.60 53.62
C PHE A 252 -4.49 31.45 53.09
N ILE A 253 -5.07 31.05 51.94
CA ILE A 253 -6.33 31.60 51.41
C ILE A 253 -7.40 30.51 51.52
N SER A 254 -8.57 30.87 52.02
CA SER A 254 -9.74 29.99 51.94
C SER A 254 -10.36 30.04 50.54
N PHE A 255 -10.92 28.93 50.06
CA PHE A 255 -11.62 28.88 48.77
C PHE A 255 -12.74 29.93 48.66
N ASN A 256 -13.39 30.25 49.78
CA ASN A 256 -14.45 31.26 49.84
C ASN A 256 -13.91 32.68 49.61
N ASP A 257 -12.71 32.99 50.10
CA ASP A 257 -12.08 34.29 49.86
C ASP A 257 -11.55 34.39 48.43
N LEU A 258 -11.10 33.27 47.87
CA LEU A 258 -10.67 33.14 46.48
C LEU A 258 -11.85 33.37 45.51
N ALA A 259 -13.00 32.75 45.79
CA ALA A 259 -14.23 32.95 45.01
C ALA A 259 -14.71 34.40 45.05
N LYS A 260 -14.65 35.06 46.22
CA LYS A 260 -15.03 36.48 46.38
C LYS A 260 -14.11 37.45 45.65
N GLN A 261 -12.83 37.12 45.46
CA GLN A 261 -11.90 37.95 44.70
C GLN A 261 -12.04 37.77 43.18
N MET A 262 -12.77 36.75 42.75
CA MET A 262 -13.00 36.43 41.34
C MET A 262 -14.42 36.77 40.83
N GLU A 263 -15.29 37.26 41.72
CA GLU A 263 -16.52 38.03 41.35
C GLU A 263 -16.18 39.48 40.99
#